data_AF-A0A1I3D7Y7-F1
#
_entry.id   AF-A0A1I3D7Y7-F1
#
_cell.length_a   1.000
_cell.length_b   1.000
_cell.length_c   1.000
_cell.angle_alpha   90.00
_cell.angle_beta   90.00
_cell.angle_gamma   90.00
#
_symmetry.space_group_name_H-M   'P 1'
#
loop_
_entity.id
_entity.type
_entity.pdbx_description
1 polymer ?
#
loop_
_entity_poly.entity_id
_entity_poly.type
_entity_poly.pdbx_seq_one_letter_code
_entity_poly.pdbx_strand_id
1 'polypeptide(L)'
;MTLIRSALALLLLSAPAAAESLRCDFDRVCDAEGCRSTTFELRLDWEGEDGRFTDGAGRSGDVTVAEMEAFWHFIEIMDRGDLVLTSVAEGGAAVHSKHALLGGKLAPTQYHGACRRSGE
;
A
#
# COMPACT_ATOMS: atom_id res chain seq x y z
N MET A 1 -59.77 -14.54 -13.12
CA MET A 1 -58.93 -13.32 -13.09
C MET A 1 -57.74 -13.62 -12.19
N THR A 2 -56.62 -14.02 -12.78
CA THR A 2 -55.42 -14.42 -12.03
C THR A 2 -54.23 -13.77 -12.70
N LEU A 3 -53.82 -12.60 -12.19
CA LEU A 3 -52.62 -11.90 -12.64
C LEU A 3 -51.51 -12.21 -11.62
N ILE A 4 -50.79 -13.30 -11.85
CA ILE A 4 -49.52 -13.55 -11.17
C ILE A 4 -48.50 -12.68 -11.91
N ARG A 5 -48.33 -11.45 -11.44
CA ARG A 5 -47.27 -10.54 -11.88
C ARG A 5 -45.94 -11.10 -11.39
N SER A 6 -45.18 -11.70 -12.31
CA SER A 6 -43.80 -12.12 -12.12
C SER A 6 -42.97 -10.98 -11.54
N ALA A 7 -42.66 -11.06 -10.26
CA ALA A 7 -41.62 -10.27 -9.63
C ALA A 7 -40.27 -10.83 -10.10
N LEU A 8 -39.80 -10.34 -11.24
CA LEU A 8 -38.47 -10.62 -11.76
C LEU A 8 -37.46 -9.97 -10.80
N ALA A 9 -36.91 -10.79 -9.92
CA ALA A 9 -35.89 -10.40 -8.95
C ALA A 9 -34.64 -9.91 -9.70
N LEU A 10 -34.40 -8.60 -9.70
CA LEU A 10 -33.09 -8.03 -9.99
C LEU A 10 -32.16 -8.40 -8.83
N LEU A 11 -31.57 -9.59 -8.91
CA LEU A 11 -30.31 -9.89 -8.25
C LEU A 11 -29.23 -9.09 -9.00
N LEU A 12 -29.09 -7.81 -8.63
CA LEU A 12 -27.92 -7.03 -9.01
C LEU A 12 -26.72 -7.70 -8.33
N LEU A 13 -25.88 -8.35 -9.14
CA LEU A 13 -24.59 -8.87 -8.72
C LEU A 13 -23.75 -7.69 -8.23
N SER A 14 -23.72 -7.48 -6.91
CA SER A 14 -22.62 -6.78 -6.26
C SER A 14 -21.40 -7.68 -6.34
N ALA A 15 -20.67 -7.60 -7.45
CA ALA A 15 -19.32 -8.15 -7.50
C ALA A 15 -18.50 -7.38 -6.45
N PRO A 16 -17.91 -8.07 -5.44
CA PRO A 16 -16.96 -7.40 -4.56
C PRO A 16 -15.85 -6.81 -5.43
N ALA A 17 -15.42 -5.58 -5.15
CA ALA A 17 -14.25 -5.05 -5.82
C ALA A 17 -13.10 -6.00 -5.48
N ALA A 18 -12.36 -6.43 -6.50
CA ALA A 18 -11.30 -7.39 -6.30
C ALA A 18 -10.20 -6.72 -5.47
N ALA A 19 -9.88 -7.30 -4.32
CA ALA A 19 -8.74 -6.85 -3.53
C ALA A 19 -7.47 -6.95 -4.37
N GLU A 20 -6.77 -5.83 -4.52
CA GLU A 20 -5.49 -5.75 -5.21
C GLU A 20 -4.36 -6.01 -4.22
N SER A 21 -3.21 -6.47 -4.74
CA SER A 21 -2.06 -6.78 -3.90
C SER A 21 -0.74 -6.58 -4.64
N LEU A 22 0.22 -5.97 -3.94
CA LEU A 22 1.61 -5.81 -4.37
C LEU A 22 2.54 -6.47 -3.37
N ARG A 23 3.60 -7.11 -3.89
CA ARG A 23 4.78 -7.48 -3.13
C ARG A 23 5.94 -6.59 -3.55
N CYS A 24 6.55 -5.93 -2.59
CA CYS A 24 7.66 -5.02 -2.76
C CYS A 24 8.92 -5.56 -2.09
N ASP A 25 10.01 -5.53 -2.82
CA ASP A 25 11.33 -5.97 -2.40
C ASP A 25 12.28 -4.76 -2.50
N PHE A 26 12.84 -4.32 -1.37
CA PHE A 26 13.74 -3.16 -1.27
C PHE A 26 15.15 -3.61 -0.90
N ASP A 27 16.11 -3.24 -1.73
CA ASP A 27 17.51 -3.68 -1.65
C ASP A 27 18.49 -2.58 -1.21
N ARG A 28 18.00 -1.34 -1.11
CA ARG A 28 18.79 -0.18 -0.71
C ARG A 28 18.03 0.70 0.26
N VAL A 29 18.72 1.15 1.31
CA VAL A 29 18.21 2.15 2.27
C VAL A 29 19.13 3.36 2.28
N CYS A 30 18.55 4.55 2.34
CA CYS A 30 19.24 5.83 2.45
C CYS A 30 18.70 6.61 3.66
N ASP A 31 19.61 7.14 4.48
CA ASP A 31 19.32 7.99 5.62
C ASP A 31 20.39 9.10 5.75
N ALA A 32 20.45 9.78 6.89
CA ALA A 32 21.39 10.88 7.12
C ALA A 32 22.87 10.47 7.05
N GLU A 33 23.17 9.17 7.18
CA GLU A 33 24.54 8.64 7.15
C GLU A 33 24.95 8.19 5.73
N GLY A 34 24.00 8.17 4.79
CA GLY A 34 24.21 7.78 3.40
C GLY A 34 23.35 6.60 2.99
N CYS A 35 23.72 5.97 1.88
CA CYS A 35 23.00 4.82 1.33
C CYS A 35 23.78 3.52 1.53
N ARG A 36 23.07 2.44 1.87
CA ARG A 36 23.63 1.10 2.02
C ARG A 36 22.67 0.03 1.49
N SER A 37 23.21 -1.15 1.20
CA SER A 37 22.38 -2.32 0.89
C SER A 37 21.55 -2.73 2.10
N THR A 38 20.35 -3.24 1.85
CA THR A 38 19.43 -3.74 2.87
C THR A 38 18.60 -4.89 2.33
N THR A 39 17.78 -5.49 3.18
CA THR A 39 16.68 -6.37 2.77
C THR A 39 15.45 -5.95 3.56
N PHE A 40 14.48 -5.38 2.86
CA PHE A 40 13.20 -5.00 3.43
C PHE A 40 12.10 -5.42 2.46
N GLU A 41 11.14 -6.19 2.96
CA GLU A 41 9.99 -6.68 2.19
C GLU A 41 8.71 -6.04 2.72
N LEU A 42 7.82 -5.67 1.80
CA LEU A 42 6.51 -5.12 2.11
C LEU A 42 5.46 -5.78 1.21
N ARG A 43 4.40 -6.30 1.81
CA ARG A 43 3.17 -6.66 1.11
C ARG A 43 2.16 -5.56 1.33
N LEU A 44 1.47 -5.15 0.28
CA LEU A 44 0.40 -4.15 0.29
C LEU A 44 -0.85 -4.81 -0.29
N ASP A 45 -1.95 -4.80 0.46
CA ASP A 45 -3.24 -5.31 0.01
C ASP A 45 -4.27 -4.17 0.16
N TRP A 46 -5.11 -3.92 -0.85
CA TRP A 46 -6.08 -2.82 -0.79
C TRP A 46 -7.36 -3.06 -1.60
N GLU A 47 -8.41 -2.31 -1.25
CA GLU A 47 -9.68 -2.22 -1.99
C GLU A 47 -10.14 -0.75 -1.95
N GLY A 48 -10.17 -0.09 -3.11
CA GLY A 48 -10.45 1.35 -3.17
C GLY A 48 -9.37 2.18 -2.46
N GLU A 49 -9.79 3.07 -1.55
CA GLU A 49 -8.89 3.97 -0.81
C GLU A 49 -8.35 3.37 0.49
N ASP A 50 -8.82 2.18 0.88
CA ASP A 50 -8.44 1.50 2.11
C ASP A 50 -7.48 0.35 1.82
N GLY A 51 -6.35 0.33 2.51
CA GLY A 51 -5.36 -0.74 2.38
C GLY A 51 -4.72 -1.14 3.69
N ARG A 52 -3.89 -2.17 3.61
CA ARG A 52 -3.06 -2.68 4.71
C ARG A 52 -1.70 -3.06 4.18
N PHE A 53 -0.67 -2.80 4.96
CA PHE A 53 0.65 -3.36 4.72
C PHE A 53 0.94 -4.54 5.65
N THR A 54 1.86 -5.40 5.25
CA THR A 54 2.55 -6.35 6.13
C THR A 54 4.03 -6.36 5.74
N ASP A 55 4.93 -6.14 6.69
CA ASP A 55 6.37 -6.20 6.42
C ASP A 55 6.97 -7.58 6.72
N GLY A 56 8.22 -7.79 6.29
CA GLY A 56 8.95 -9.05 6.49
C GLY A 56 9.18 -9.42 7.97
N ALA A 57 8.97 -8.49 8.91
CA ALA A 57 9.03 -8.76 10.35
C ALA A 57 7.65 -9.15 10.94
N GLY A 58 6.61 -9.17 10.12
CA GLY A 58 5.24 -9.51 10.52
C GLY A 58 4.47 -8.35 11.15
N ARG A 59 5.00 -7.10 11.12
CA ARG A 59 4.21 -5.92 11.48
C ARG A 59 3.22 -5.65 10.36
N SER A 60 1.99 -5.35 10.73
CA SER A 60 0.95 -4.89 9.82
C SER A 60 0.30 -3.63 10.36
N GLY A 61 -0.33 -2.88 9.45
CA GLY A 61 -1.03 -1.65 9.78
C GLY A 61 -1.83 -1.15 8.59
N ASP A 62 -2.81 -0.30 8.87
CA ASP A 62 -3.70 0.23 7.86
C ASP A 62 -3.02 1.40 7.13
N VAL A 63 -3.33 1.54 5.84
CA VAL A 63 -2.85 2.61 4.97
C VAL A 63 -4.01 3.20 4.20
N THR A 64 -3.93 4.50 3.91
CA THR A 64 -4.78 5.12 2.90
C THR A 64 -4.09 4.99 1.55
N VAL A 65 -4.84 4.58 0.54
CA VAL A 65 -4.38 4.45 -0.84
C VAL A 65 -4.83 5.66 -1.64
N ALA A 66 -3.88 6.33 -2.26
CA ALA A 66 -4.14 7.33 -3.28
C ALA A 66 -3.63 6.79 -4.63
N GLU A 67 -4.58 6.46 -5.50
CA GLU A 67 -4.30 5.98 -6.85
C GLU A 67 -4.42 7.12 -7.85
N MET A 68 -3.42 7.26 -8.72
CA MET A 68 -3.42 8.22 -9.82
C MET A 68 -2.94 7.52 -11.09
N GLU A 69 -3.86 7.20 -12.00
CA GLU A 69 -3.59 6.50 -13.26
C GLU A 69 -2.85 5.16 -13.06
N ALA A 70 -1.52 5.13 -13.21
CA ALA A 70 -0.66 3.95 -13.07
C ALA A 70 0.33 4.05 -11.90
N PHE A 71 0.07 4.98 -10.97
CA PHE A 71 0.88 5.24 -9.78
C PHE A 71 0.05 4.98 -8.53
N TRP A 72 0.65 4.34 -7.54
CA TRP A 72 0.02 4.10 -6.23
C TRP A 72 0.82 4.73 -5.11
N HIS A 73 0.13 5.41 -4.20
CA HIS A 73 0.68 5.90 -2.96
C HIS A 73 -0.06 5.26 -1.78
N PHE A 74 0.69 4.68 -0.85
CA PHE A 74 0.19 4.06 0.37
C PHE A 74 0.71 4.85 1.57
N ILE A 75 -0.21 5.44 2.33
CA ILE A 75 0.07 6.42 3.37
C ILE A 75 -0.29 5.80 4.73
N GLU A 76 0.70 5.61 5.60
CA GLU A 76 0.52 5.24 7.01
C GLU A 76 0.87 6.45 7.89
N ILE A 77 -0.02 6.79 8.82
CA ILE A 77 0.25 7.75 9.90
C ILE A 77 0.35 6.95 11.19
N MET A 78 1.53 6.90 11.79
CA MET A 78 1.76 6.16 13.03
C MET A 78 1.34 6.99 14.25
N ASP A 79 1.04 6.34 15.39
CA ASP A 79 0.57 6.97 16.63
C ASP A 79 1.43 8.14 17.17
N ARG A 80 2.72 8.15 16.82
CA ARG A 80 3.67 9.20 17.24
C ARG A 80 3.76 10.37 16.27
N GLY A 81 2.93 10.39 15.24
CA GLY A 81 2.96 11.37 14.14
C GLY A 81 4.05 11.09 13.10
N ASP A 82 4.70 9.92 13.15
CA ASP A 82 5.58 9.49 12.06
C ASP A 82 4.73 9.28 10.80
N LEU A 83 5.17 9.82 9.67
CA LEU A 83 4.53 9.63 8.38
C LEU A 83 5.31 8.62 7.56
N VAL A 84 4.63 7.59 7.08
CA VAL A 84 5.18 6.57 6.20
C VAL A 84 4.46 6.64 4.86
N LEU A 85 5.21 6.68 3.76
CA LEU A 85 4.72 6.76 2.40
C LEU A 85 5.41 5.71 1.55
N THR A 86 4.64 4.78 0.97
CA THR A 86 5.12 3.92 -0.11
C THR A 86 4.60 4.47 -1.43
N SER A 87 5.49 4.80 -2.35
CA SER A 87 5.13 5.22 -3.71
C SER A 87 5.59 4.14 -4.68
N VAL A 88 4.69 3.73 -5.57
CA VAL A 88 4.94 2.75 -6.61
C VAL A 88 4.65 3.40 -7.95
N ALA A 89 5.68 3.49 -8.79
CA ALA A 89 5.57 4.04 -10.12
C ALA A 89 5.07 3.01 -11.13
N GLU A 90 4.64 3.51 -12.28
CA GLU A 90 4.42 2.69 -13.47
C GLU A 90 5.67 1.86 -13.77
N GLY A 91 5.50 0.55 -14.00
CA GLY A 91 6.62 -0.39 -14.16
C GLY A 91 7.20 -0.95 -12.85
N GLY A 92 6.64 -0.57 -11.70
CA GLY A 92 6.90 -1.21 -10.41
C GLY A 92 8.06 -0.60 -9.61
N ALA A 93 8.81 0.38 -10.13
CA ALA A 93 9.83 1.06 -9.34
C ALA A 93 9.20 1.70 -8.08
N ALA A 94 9.79 1.49 -6.90
CA ALA A 94 9.16 1.85 -5.65
C ALA A 94 10.10 2.52 -4.64
N VAL A 95 9.52 3.41 -3.84
CA VAL A 95 10.18 4.03 -2.68
C VAL A 95 9.27 3.93 -1.46
N HIS A 96 9.76 3.33 -0.39
CA HIS A 96 9.13 3.34 0.93
C HIS A 96 9.87 4.33 1.84
N SER A 97 9.23 5.44 2.17
CA SER A 97 9.80 6.54 2.95
C SER A 97 9.18 6.60 4.34
N LYS A 98 10.01 6.70 5.37
CA LYS A 98 9.59 7.01 6.74
C LYS A 98 10.13 8.36 7.15
N HIS A 99 9.26 9.25 7.61
CA HIS A 99 9.60 10.53 8.20
C HIS A 99 9.33 10.45 9.70
N ALA A 100 10.36 10.09 10.46
CA ALA A 100 10.26 9.98 11.92
C ALA A 100 10.48 11.34 12.60
N LEU A 101 9.77 11.58 13.71
CA LEU A 101 10.00 12.74 14.59
C LEU A 101 10.74 12.31 15.87
N LEU A 102 12.06 12.49 15.87
CA LEU A 102 12.93 12.11 16.99
C LEU A 102 13.45 13.36 17.70
N GLY A 103 13.00 13.59 18.94
CA GLY A 103 13.44 14.75 19.73
C GLY A 103 13.13 16.09 19.06
N GLY A 104 12.01 16.18 18.33
CA GLY A 104 11.60 17.37 17.59
C GLY A 104 12.34 17.60 16.26
N LYS A 105 13.19 16.66 15.84
CA LYS A 105 13.89 16.71 14.55
C LYS A 105 13.31 15.66 13.60
N LEU A 106 13.27 16.00 12.31
CA LEU A 106 12.97 15.05 11.25
C LEU A 106 14.17 14.11 11.04
N ALA A 107 13.90 12.81 11.05
CA ALA A 107 14.86 11.77 10.73
C ALA A 107 14.30 10.93 9.56
N PRO A 108 14.51 11.36 8.30
CA PRO A 108 14.00 10.63 7.14
C PRO A 108 14.81 9.36 6.88
N THR A 109 14.13 8.32 6.43
CA THR A 109 14.73 7.08 5.92
C THR A 109 13.97 6.65 4.67
N GLN A 110 14.68 6.30 3.61
CA GLN A 110 14.08 5.89 2.34
C GLN A 110 14.61 4.53 1.90
N TYR A 111 13.70 3.62 1.61
CA TYR A 111 13.98 2.32 1.03
C TYR A 111 13.65 2.38 -0.45
N HIS A 112 14.58 1.96 -1.30
CA HIS A 112 14.45 1.94 -2.75
C HIS A 112 14.42 0.49 -3.24
N GLY A 113 13.56 0.21 -4.21
CA GLY A 113 13.33 -1.15 -4.68
C GLY A 113 12.27 -1.19 -5.78
N ALA A 114 11.57 -2.32 -5.86
CA ALA A 114 10.49 -2.51 -6.81
C ALA A 114 9.34 -3.33 -6.21
N CYS A 115 8.16 -3.14 -6.76
CA CYS A 115 6.94 -3.88 -6.47
C CYS A 115 6.44 -4.62 -7.71
N ARG A 116 5.78 -5.75 -7.47
CA ARG A 116 5.09 -6.58 -8.47
C ARG A 116 3.71 -6.97 -7.95
N ARG A 117 2.75 -7.20 -8.83
CA ARG A 117 1.44 -7.73 -8.41
C ARG A 117 1.60 -9.12 -7.80
N SER A 118 0.91 -9.35 -6.68
CA SER A 118 0.90 -10.65 -6.04
C SER A 118 0.10 -11.63 -6.88
N GLY A 119 0.76 -12.61 -7.50
CA GLY A 119 0.11 -13.61 -8.37
C GLY A 119 0.70 -13.71 -9.78
N GLU A 120 1.63 -12.82 -10.14
CA GLU A 120 2.53 -12.96 -11.30
C GLU A 120 3.84 -13.69 -10.96
#